data_AF-A0A1X2IPG5-F1
#
_entry.id   AF-A0A1X2IPG5-F1
#
_cell.length_a   1.000
_cell.length_b   1.000
_cell.length_c   1.000
_cell.angle_alpha   90.00
_cell.angle_beta   90.00
_cell.angle_gamma   90.00
#
_symmetry.space_group_name_H-M   'P 1'
#
loop_
_entity.id
_entity.type
_entity.pdbx_description
1 polymer ?
#
loop_
_entity_poly.entity_id
_entity_poly.type
_entity_poly.pdbx_seq_one_letter_code
_entity_poly.pdbx_strand_id
1 'polypeptide(L)'
;MTEDAPQRTILIQTHMDWEGPAADGVIDCTTLFESKKSIKRSPEFDDGTDEYQAIEFLEDLFAAVYSMYKPRHDLTDGEAIFNHTGTLSVFDGSFFDAVAAANVSGCGFLPGETTLNSMTQQLENVGRHKDDRYQYKADGVFRLLDKKKLEILLLETSSGFGCRDKVKISFDHHKGAFGAVAMLKSTADQYPYASVSRFRKIKVFFVHAAGNKLHLWSLSFKNDGVYW
;
A
#
# COMPACT_ATOMS: atom_id res chain seq x y z
N MET A 1 -26.16 26.35 -27.90
CA MET A 1 -24.99 25.52 -28.24
C MET A 1 -24.04 25.59 -27.06
N THR A 2 -24.16 24.61 -26.17
CA THR A 2 -23.28 24.42 -25.00
C THR A 2 -22.65 23.06 -25.20
N GLU A 3 -21.35 23.04 -25.51
CA GLU A 3 -20.56 21.82 -25.61
C GLU A 3 -20.45 21.19 -24.23
N ASP A 4 -20.99 19.98 -24.10
CA ASP A 4 -20.77 19.12 -22.95
C ASP A 4 -19.30 18.69 -22.90
N ALA A 5 -18.62 19.04 -21.80
CA ALA A 5 -17.29 18.56 -21.51
C ALA A 5 -17.34 17.03 -21.26
N PRO A 6 -16.44 16.22 -21.84
CA PRO A 6 -16.49 14.78 -21.67
C PRO A 6 -16.12 14.42 -20.22
N GLN A 7 -17.07 13.79 -19.51
CA GLN A 7 -16.81 13.11 -18.23
C GLN A 7 -15.72 12.06 -18.46
N ARG A 8 -14.53 12.31 -17.90
CA ARG A 8 -13.41 11.37 -17.92
C ARG A 8 -13.61 10.33 -16.82
N THR A 9 -14.14 9.18 -17.20
CA THR A 9 -14.21 7.98 -16.35
C THR A 9 -12.81 7.43 -16.13
N ILE A 10 -12.44 7.22 -14.85
CA ILE A 10 -11.21 6.52 -14.44
C ILE A 10 -11.60 5.07 -14.14
N LEU A 11 -11.05 4.12 -14.89
CA LEU A 11 -11.19 2.69 -14.66
C LEU A 11 -9.95 2.17 -13.92
N ILE A 12 -10.19 1.41 -12.86
CA ILE A 12 -9.17 0.84 -11.97
C ILE A 12 -9.03 -0.63 -12.32
N GLN A 13 -7.84 -1.06 -12.71
CA GLN A 13 -7.54 -2.45 -13.03
C GLN A 13 -6.79 -3.13 -11.88
N THR A 14 -7.22 -4.35 -11.54
CA THR A 14 -6.55 -5.27 -10.63
C THR A 14 -6.01 -6.47 -11.39
N HIS A 15 -4.73 -6.78 -11.21
CA HIS A 15 -4.17 -8.08 -11.58
C HIS A 15 -3.07 -8.42 -10.58
N MET A 16 -3.09 -9.65 -10.07
CA MET A 16 -2.04 -10.20 -9.21
C MET A 16 -1.91 -11.69 -9.52
N ASP A 17 -0.94 -12.03 -10.37
CA ASP A 17 -0.50 -13.41 -10.61
C ASP A 17 0.94 -13.52 -10.10
N TRP A 18 1.17 -14.39 -9.12
CA TRP A 18 2.50 -14.71 -8.58
C TRP A 18 2.84 -16.15 -8.97
N GLU A 19 3.80 -16.32 -9.87
CA GLU A 19 4.36 -17.62 -10.26
C GLU A 19 5.88 -17.61 -10.00
N GLY A 20 6.28 -17.80 -8.73
CA GLY A 20 7.67 -17.90 -8.31
C GLY A 20 7.96 -19.23 -7.59
N PRO A 21 8.85 -20.11 -8.09
CA PRO A 21 9.07 -21.47 -7.56
C PRO A 21 9.95 -21.59 -6.30
N ALA A 22 10.35 -20.48 -5.65
CA ALA A 22 11.38 -20.50 -4.61
C ALA A 22 10.88 -20.31 -3.16
N ALA A 23 9.58 -20.07 -2.95
CA ALA A 23 9.07 -19.68 -1.63
C ALA A 23 8.61 -20.86 -0.74
N ASP A 24 8.33 -22.03 -1.32
CA ASP A 24 7.66 -23.14 -0.62
C ASP A 24 8.46 -23.64 0.59
N GLY A 25 9.77 -23.83 0.46
CA GLY A 25 10.64 -24.30 1.54
C GLY A 25 10.87 -23.30 2.69
N VAL A 26 10.54 -22.03 2.48
CA VAL A 26 10.59 -20.98 3.50
C VAL A 26 9.23 -20.76 4.15
N ILE A 27 8.14 -20.84 3.36
CA ILE A 27 6.76 -20.69 3.82
C ILE A 27 6.35 -21.85 4.75
N ASP A 28 6.87 -23.05 4.53
CA ASP A 28 6.54 -24.24 5.34
C ASP A 28 7.30 -24.31 6.68
N CYS A 29 8.16 -23.34 6.98
CA CYS A 29 8.97 -23.35 8.21
C CYS A 29 8.11 -23.06 9.45
N THR A 30 8.27 -23.89 10.49
CA THR A 30 7.48 -23.77 11.73
C THR A 30 8.07 -22.77 12.72
N THR A 31 9.33 -22.38 12.51
CA THR A 31 10.04 -21.43 13.37
C THR A 31 10.82 -20.40 12.54
N LEU A 32 11.00 -19.21 13.11
CA LEU A 32 11.83 -18.16 12.51
C LEU A 32 13.30 -18.60 12.33
N PHE A 33 13.79 -19.51 13.17
CA PHE A 33 15.14 -20.05 13.04
C PHE A 33 15.27 -20.96 11.80
N GLU A 34 14.26 -21.79 11.55
CA GLU A 34 14.20 -22.64 10.36
C GLU A 34 14.06 -21.82 9.08
N SER A 35 13.19 -20.80 9.08
CA SER A 35 13.02 -19.94 7.91
C SER A 35 14.32 -19.19 7.56
N LYS A 36 15.00 -18.62 8.55
CA LYS A 36 16.33 -17.98 8.38
C LYS A 36 17.36 -18.92 7.78
N LYS A 37 17.35 -20.20 8.19
CA LYS A 37 18.28 -21.21 7.69
C LYS A 37 17.94 -21.65 6.26
N SER A 38 16.66 -21.70 5.92
CA SER A 38 16.17 -22.06 4.58
C SER A 38 16.48 -20.96 3.56
N ILE A 39 16.28 -19.68 3.91
CA ILE A 39 16.62 -18.53 3.05
C ILE A 39 18.10 -18.57 2.66
N LYS A 40 18.99 -18.76 3.63
CA LYS A 40 20.45 -18.84 3.42
C LYS A 40 20.94 -20.04 2.62
N ARG A 41 20.05 -20.98 2.31
CA ARG A 41 20.36 -22.21 1.56
C ARG A 41 19.75 -22.20 0.15
N SER A 42 18.98 -21.17 -0.21
CA SER A 42 18.40 -21.08 -1.54
C SER A 42 19.52 -20.86 -2.56
N PRO A 43 19.58 -21.68 -3.64
CA PRO A 43 20.61 -21.57 -4.68
C PRO A 43 20.54 -20.28 -5.50
N GLU A 44 19.49 -19.46 -5.29
CA GLU A 44 19.33 -18.14 -5.89
C GLU A 44 20.17 -17.06 -5.18
N PHE A 45 20.76 -17.40 -4.04
CA PHE A 45 21.62 -16.54 -3.24
C PHE A 45 23.07 -17.08 -3.20
N ASP A 46 23.76 -17.08 -4.35
CA ASP A 46 25.20 -17.40 -4.46
C ASP A 46 26.08 -16.13 -4.72
N ASP A 47 26.59 -15.58 -3.60
CA ASP A 47 27.75 -14.72 -3.34
C ASP A 47 27.79 -13.30 -3.97
N GLY A 48 27.17 -12.33 -3.28
CA GLY A 48 27.31 -10.88 -3.56
C GLY A 48 26.80 -9.94 -2.44
N THR A 49 27.18 -8.65 -2.44
CA THR A 49 26.69 -7.68 -1.43
C THR A 49 25.18 -7.40 -1.49
N ASP A 50 24.60 -7.48 -2.69
CA ASP A 50 23.14 -7.29 -2.90
C ASP A 50 22.33 -8.46 -2.33
N GLU A 51 22.97 -9.61 -2.14
CA GLU A 51 22.38 -10.82 -1.59
C GLU A 51 22.23 -10.76 -0.07
N TYR A 52 23.22 -10.21 0.63
CA TYR A 52 23.10 -9.96 2.07
C TYR A 52 21.95 -9.01 2.37
N GLN A 53 21.74 -7.98 1.53
CA GLN A 53 20.60 -7.08 1.65
C GLN A 53 19.28 -7.78 1.34
N ALA A 54 19.24 -8.66 0.33
CA ALA A 54 18.06 -9.46 0.01
C ALA A 54 17.72 -10.45 1.14
N ILE A 55 18.72 -11.09 1.75
CA ILE A 55 18.55 -11.99 2.88
C ILE A 55 18.06 -11.21 4.11
N GLU A 56 18.66 -10.07 4.44
CA GLU A 56 18.20 -9.21 5.54
C GLU A 56 16.75 -8.76 5.34
N PHE A 57 16.41 -8.31 4.12
CA PHE A 57 15.04 -7.95 3.78
C PHE A 57 14.07 -9.13 3.96
N LEU A 58 14.45 -10.34 3.53
CA LEU A 58 13.63 -11.53 3.72
C LEU A 58 13.53 -11.92 5.20
N GLU A 59 14.62 -11.84 5.97
CA GLU A 59 14.60 -12.11 7.40
C GLU A 59 13.65 -11.16 8.13
N ASP A 60 13.70 -9.87 7.81
CA ASP A 60 12.83 -8.83 8.38
C ASP A 60 11.37 -9.04 7.96
N LEU A 61 11.14 -9.38 6.69
CA LEU A 61 9.83 -9.74 6.16
C LEU A 61 9.22 -10.93 6.91
N PHE A 62 9.95 -12.03 7.07
CA PHE A 62 9.43 -13.20 7.77
C PHE A 62 9.29 -12.98 9.27
N ALA A 63 10.16 -12.17 9.88
CA ALA A 63 10.00 -11.77 11.28
C ALA A 63 8.71 -10.94 11.48
N ALA A 64 8.42 -10.01 10.57
CA ALA A 64 7.18 -9.24 10.56
C ALA A 64 5.97 -10.17 10.41
N VAL A 65 5.99 -11.07 9.42
CA VAL A 65 4.91 -12.05 9.20
C VAL A 65 4.72 -12.98 10.40
N TYR A 66 5.79 -13.48 11.00
CA TYR A 66 5.72 -14.35 12.17
C TYR A 66 5.12 -13.62 13.39
N SER A 67 5.35 -12.32 13.53
CA SER A 67 4.75 -11.52 14.61
C SER A 67 3.21 -11.46 14.48
N MET A 68 2.68 -11.54 13.25
CA MET A 68 1.24 -11.60 12.97
C MET A 68 0.54 -12.84 13.53
N TYR A 69 1.27 -13.94 13.74
CA TYR A 69 0.71 -15.18 14.28
C TYR A 69 0.82 -15.30 15.80
N LYS A 70 1.45 -14.32 16.45
CA LYS A 70 1.53 -14.18 17.92
C LYS A 70 0.40 -13.41 18.63
N PRO A 71 -0.62 -12.80 17.99
CA PRO A 71 -1.62 -12.02 18.72
C PRO A 71 -2.31 -12.84 19.80
N ARG A 72 -2.43 -12.24 20.99
CA ARG A 72 -3.25 -12.75 22.11
C ARG A 72 -4.66 -12.15 22.12
N HIS A 73 -5.01 -11.40 21.07
CA HIS A 73 -6.24 -10.62 20.96
C HIS A 73 -7.11 -11.15 19.82
N ASP A 74 -8.43 -11.11 20.01
CA ASP A 74 -9.38 -11.50 18.99
C ASP A 74 -9.45 -10.41 17.90
N LEU A 75 -9.04 -10.75 16.68
CA LEU A 75 -9.02 -9.83 15.54
C LEU A 75 -10.43 -9.37 15.11
N THR A 76 -11.48 -10.01 15.64
CA THR A 76 -12.88 -9.64 15.39
C THR A 76 -13.41 -8.56 16.34
N ASP A 77 -12.69 -8.25 17.43
CA ASP A 77 -13.15 -7.33 18.49
C ASP A 77 -13.28 -5.86 18.01
N GLY A 78 -12.67 -5.49 16.89
CA GLY A 78 -12.90 -4.20 16.26
C GLY A 78 -11.80 -3.75 15.31
N GLU A 79 -12.07 -2.66 14.60
CA GLU A 79 -11.17 -2.09 13.59
C GLU A 79 -9.81 -1.69 14.18
N ALA A 80 -9.79 -1.07 15.36
CA ALA A 80 -8.54 -0.68 16.01
C ALA A 80 -7.67 -1.89 16.36
N ILE A 81 -8.27 -2.99 16.84
CA ILE A 81 -7.52 -4.21 17.16
C ILE A 81 -7.07 -4.87 15.85
N PHE A 82 -7.94 -5.01 14.87
CA PHE A 82 -7.56 -5.58 13.58
C PHE A 82 -6.47 -4.75 12.88
N ASN A 83 -6.55 -3.43 12.94
CA ASN A 83 -5.49 -2.54 12.52
C ASN A 83 -4.24 -2.83 13.35
N HIS A 84 -4.19 -2.56 14.66
CA HIS A 84 -2.95 -2.66 15.44
C HIS A 84 -2.35 -4.06 15.62
N THR A 85 -3.13 -5.14 15.44
CA THR A 85 -2.68 -6.51 15.71
C THR A 85 -2.74 -7.45 14.51
N GLY A 86 -3.46 -7.08 13.44
CA GLY A 86 -3.57 -7.87 12.20
C GLY A 86 -3.00 -7.14 10.98
N THR A 87 -3.72 -6.16 10.47
CA THR A 87 -3.35 -5.44 9.24
C THR A 87 -2.09 -4.58 9.43
N LEU A 88 -2.02 -3.78 10.50
CA LEU A 88 -0.83 -3.04 10.92
C LEU A 88 0.18 -3.91 11.69
N SER A 89 0.04 -5.23 11.77
CA SER A 89 1.18 -6.10 12.15
C SER A 89 1.87 -6.67 10.92
N VAL A 90 1.12 -6.92 9.82
CA VAL A 90 1.68 -7.10 8.47
C VAL A 90 2.33 -5.82 7.98
N PHE A 91 1.68 -4.68 8.19
CA PHE A 91 2.10 -3.35 7.78
C PHE A 91 2.56 -2.48 8.95
N ASP A 92 2.88 -3.10 10.09
CA ASP A 92 3.59 -2.37 11.15
C ASP A 92 4.83 -1.77 10.52
N GLY A 93 5.38 -0.75 11.18
CA GLY A 93 6.69 -0.18 10.89
C GLY A 93 7.61 -1.27 10.35
N SER A 94 7.74 -2.43 10.98
CA SER A 94 8.62 -3.54 10.55
C SER A 94 8.59 -3.94 9.05
N PHE A 95 7.43 -4.19 8.41
CA PHE A 95 7.43 -4.58 6.98
C PHE A 95 7.79 -3.40 6.09
N PHE A 96 7.19 -2.25 6.36
CA PHE A 96 7.39 -1.05 5.56
C PHE A 96 8.75 -0.39 5.83
N ASP A 97 9.30 -0.56 7.03
CA ASP A 97 10.64 -0.20 7.47
C ASP A 97 11.65 -1.14 6.84
N ALA A 98 11.36 -2.44 6.72
CA ALA A 98 12.18 -3.37 5.94
C ALA A 98 12.20 -2.98 4.45
N VAL A 99 11.03 -2.67 3.87
CA VAL A 99 10.92 -2.16 2.50
C VAL A 99 11.66 -0.81 2.35
N ALA A 100 11.54 0.08 3.33
CA ALA A 100 12.20 1.38 3.36
C ALA A 100 13.72 1.25 3.46
N ALA A 101 14.20 0.41 4.37
CA ALA A 101 15.61 0.10 4.59
C ALA A 101 16.24 -0.52 3.34
N ALA A 102 15.51 -1.38 2.62
CA ALA A 102 16.01 -2.05 1.43
C ALA A 102 16.05 -1.17 0.17
N ASN A 103 15.21 -0.13 0.04
CA ASN A 103 14.99 0.53 -1.25
C ASN A 103 15.23 2.05 -1.28
N VAL A 104 14.93 2.81 -0.22
CA VAL A 104 14.94 4.29 -0.30
C VAL A 104 15.22 4.94 1.07
N SER A 105 16.37 5.63 1.18
CA SER A 105 16.62 6.54 2.32
C SER A 105 15.55 7.63 2.40
N GLY A 106 14.89 7.79 3.55
CA GLY A 106 13.95 8.88 3.77
C GLY A 106 12.51 8.58 3.34
N CYS A 107 12.07 7.33 3.40
CA CYS A 107 10.65 6.98 3.33
C CYS A 107 10.14 6.41 4.66
N GLY A 108 8.82 6.33 4.82
CA GLY A 108 8.22 5.80 6.04
C GLY A 108 6.71 5.60 5.94
N PHE A 109 6.22 4.66 6.73
CA PHE A 109 4.80 4.39 6.89
C PHE A 109 4.22 5.14 8.10
N LEU A 110 3.06 5.74 7.91
CA LEU A 110 2.32 6.50 8.92
C LEU A 110 1.01 5.76 9.20
N PRO A 111 0.90 5.05 10.33
CA PRO A 111 -0.29 4.27 10.68
C PRO A 111 -1.38 5.13 11.35
N GLY A 112 -2.61 4.64 11.28
CA GLY A 112 -3.80 5.27 11.86
C GLY A 112 -4.22 6.52 11.07
N GLU A 113 -5.39 7.07 11.45
CA GLU A 113 -6.15 8.24 10.97
C GLU A 113 -5.32 9.44 10.42
N THR A 114 -4.51 9.17 9.41
CA THR A 114 -3.47 10.05 8.88
C THR A 114 -4.07 10.82 7.73
N THR A 115 -3.96 12.14 7.78
CA THR A 115 -4.43 13.01 6.70
C THR A 115 -3.74 12.66 5.40
N LEU A 116 -4.51 12.37 4.35
CA LEU A 116 -4.00 12.16 3.00
C LEU A 116 -3.75 13.52 2.32
N ASN A 117 -2.50 13.95 2.29
CA ASN A 117 -2.11 15.28 1.81
C ASN A 117 -2.50 15.49 0.35
N SER A 118 -2.42 14.43 -0.46
CA SER A 118 -2.78 14.47 -1.87
C SER A 118 -4.24 14.85 -2.08
N MET A 119 -5.17 14.37 -1.24
CA MET A 119 -6.58 14.74 -1.35
C MET A 119 -6.79 16.20 -0.95
N THR A 120 -6.16 16.65 0.14
CA THR A 120 -6.20 18.06 0.57
C THR A 120 -5.73 18.97 -0.55
N GLN A 121 -4.56 18.68 -1.14
CA GLN A 121 -3.99 19.46 -2.25
C GLN A 121 -4.93 19.53 -3.46
N GLN A 122 -5.52 18.41 -3.87
CA GLN A 122 -6.44 18.40 -5.01
C GLN A 122 -7.73 19.17 -4.72
N LEU A 123 -8.23 19.14 -3.49
CA LEU A 123 -9.40 19.92 -3.07
C LEU A 123 -9.10 21.42 -3.02
N GLU A 124 -7.92 21.82 -2.55
CA GLU A 124 -7.45 23.21 -2.57
C GLU A 124 -7.34 23.73 -4.01
N ASN A 125 -6.74 22.93 -4.90
CA ASN A 125 -6.54 23.28 -6.31
C ASN A 125 -7.86 23.56 -7.05
N VAL A 126 -8.98 22.96 -6.63
CA VAL A 126 -10.31 23.19 -7.21
C VAL A 126 -11.19 24.10 -6.36
N GLY A 127 -10.65 24.75 -5.33
CA GLY A 127 -11.39 25.66 -4.45
C GLY A 127 -12.50 24.98 -3.63
N ARG A 128 -12.38 23.67 -3.37
CA ARG A 128 -13.36 22.88 -2.59
C ARG A 128 -12.89 22.49 -1.20
N HIS A 129 -11.66 22.82 -0.84
CA HIS A 129 -11.21 22.71 0.54
C HIS A 129 -11.92 23.78 1.39
N LYS A 130 -12.71 23.34 2.38
CA LYS A 130 -13.50 24.24 3.23
C LYS A 130 -12.84 24.46 4.59
N ASP A 131 -12.54 23.37 5.29
CA ASP A 131 -11.83 23.35 6.55
C ASP A 131 -11.33 21.93 6.85
N ASP A 132 -10.48 21.80 7.87
CA ASP A 132 -9.79 20.56 8.21
C ASP A 132 -10.69 19.45 8.75
N ARG A 133 -11.98 19.72 9.04
CA ARG A 133 -12.92 18.70 9.54
C ARG A 133 -13.33 17.69 8.47
N TYR A 134 -13.16 18.06 7.19
CA TYR A 134 -13.50 17.23 6.04
C TYR A 134 -12.26 16.64 5.36
N GLN A 135 -11.12 16.62 6.06
CA GLN A 135 -9.92 15.97 5.55
C GLN A 135 -10.15 14.47 5.36
N TYR A 136 -9.59 13.95 4.27
CA TYR A 136 -9.46 12.52 4.09
C TYR A 136 -8.47 11.99 5.12
N LYS A 137 -8.93 11.09 5.99
CA LYS A 137 -8.08 10.35 6.92
C LYS A 137 -8.01 8.89 6.49
N ALA A 138 -6.79 8.41 6.33
CA ALA A 138 -6.47 7.04 5.97
C ALA A 138 -6.14 6.21 7.20
N ASP A 139 -6.31 4.89 7.11
CA ASP A 139 -5.81 3.95 8.12
C ASP A 139 -4.29 3.78 8.06
N GLY A 140 -3.68 4.12 6.94
CA GLY A 140 -2.24 4.26 6.83
C GLY A 140 -1.77 4.84 5.51
N VAL A 141 -0.61 5.50 5.52
CA VAL A 141 -0.02 6.10 4.33
C VAL A 141 1.49 5.88 4.32
N PHE A 142 2.02 5.39 3.20
CA PHE A 142 3.46 5.34 2.97
C PHE A 142 3.93 6.57 2.20
N ARG A 143 4.96 7.25 2.72
CA ARG A 143 5.48 8.51 2.18
C ARG A 143 6.96 8.45 1.87
N LEU A 144 7.35 9.09 0.77
CA LEU A 144 8.74 9.46 0.47
C LEU A 144 9.03 10.84 1.08
N LEU A 145 9.52 10.87 2.32
CA LEU A 145 9.75 12.09 3.11
C LEU A 145 10.80 13.00 2.46
N ASP A 146 11.82 12.42 1.83
CA ASP A 146 12.89 13.13 1.13
C ASP A 146 12.48 13.60 -0.28
N LYS A 147 11.40 13.05 -0.86
CA LYS A 147 10.88 13.41 -2.19
C LYS A 147 9.55 14.15 -2.08
N LYS A 148 9.60 15.42 -1.65
CA LYS A 148 8.42 16.31 -1.57
C LYS A 148 7.23 15.70 -0.77
N LYS A 149 7.50 14.74 0.11
CA LYS A 149 6.48 13.98 0.86
C LYS A 149 5.46 13.29 -0.07
N LEU A 150 5.91 12.77 -1.22
CA LEU A 150 5.06 11.98 -2.12
C LEU A 150 4.44 10.80 -1.39
N GLU A 151 3.14 10.62 -1.56
CA GLU A 151 2.38 9.49 -1.02
C GLU A 151 2.33 8.41 -2.09
N ILE A 152 2.81 7.20 -1.76
CA ILE A 152 2.93 6.10 -2.74
C ILE A 152 2.07 4.89 -2.41
N LEU A 153 1.68 4.73 -1.14
CA LEU A 153 0.75 3.68 -0.72
C LEU A 153 -0.29 4.24 0.25
N LEU A 154 -1.52 3.81 0.06
CA LEU A 154 -2.68 4.10 0.90
C LEU A 154 -3.24 2.80 1.47
N LEU A 155 -3.53 2.76 2.77
CA LEU A 155 -4.21 1.66 3.45
C LEU A 155 -5.59 2.14 3.93
N GLU A 156 -6.61 1.33 3.65
CA GLU A 156 -7.92 1.42 4.28
C GLU A 156 -8.32 0.04 4.84
N THR A 157 -8.99 0.04 5.98
CA THR A 157 -9.50 -1.15 6.65
C THR A 157 -11.00 -1.03 6.85
N SER A 158 -11.72 -2.08 6.46
CA SER A 158 -13.16 -2.16 6.61
C SER A 158 -13.57 -2.93 7.85
N SER A 159 -13.50 -2.27 9.00
CA SER A 159 -13.86 -2.83 10.32
C SER A 159 -12.93 -3.96 10.77
N GLY A 160 -13.36 -4.77 11.73
CA GLY A 160 -12.61 -5.92 12.24
C GLY A 160 -12.46 -7.07 11.24
N PHE A 161 -11.55 -8.00 11.54
CA PHE A 161 -11.33 -9.18 10.70
C PHE A 161 -12.62 -9.99 10.53
N GLY A 162 -12.86 -10.48 9.32
CA GLY A 162 -14.03 -11.28 8.98
C GLY A 162 -15.34 -10.50 8.89
N CYS A 163 -15.31 -9.16 9.03
CA CYS A 163 -16.51 -8.33 8.87
C CYS A 163 -17.18 -8.55 7.51
N ARG A 164 -18.51 -8.67 7.51
CA ARG A 164 -19.33 -8.91 6.30
C ARG A 164 -20.21 -7.72 5.93
N ASP A 165 -19.97 -6.57 6.54
CA ASP A 165 -20.69 -5.34 6.20
C ASP A 165 -20.27 -4.87 4.80
N LYS A 166 -21.10 -5.23 3.81
CA LYS A 166 -20.88 -4.88 2.42
C LYS A 166 -20.93 -3.36 2.18
N VAL A 167 -21.67 -2.62 3.01
CA VAL A 167 -21.78 -1.16 2.87
C VAL A 167 -20.47 -0.51 3.29
N LYS A 168 -19.93 -0.87 4.47
CA LYS A 168 -18.62 -0.37 4.94
C LYS A 168 -17.50 -0.79 3.99
N ILE A 169 -17.46 -2.07 3.61
CA ILE A 169 -16.46 -2.60 2.66
C ILE A 169 -16.49 -1.84 1.33
N SER A 170 -17.68 -1.66 0.75
CA SER A 170 -17.81 -0.91 -0.49
C SER A 170 -17.42 0.55 -0.31
N PHE A 171 -17.84 1.19 0.79
CA PHE A 171 -17.52 2.59 1.05
C PHE A 171 -16.01 2.82 1.15
N ASP A 172 -15.30 2.04 1.97
CA ASP A 172 -13.85 2.20 2.13
C ASP A 172 -13.09 1.84 0.85
N HIS A 173 -13.59 0.88 0.07
CA HIS A 173 -13.03 0.56 -1.23
C HIS A 173 -13.05 1.78 -2.17
N HIS A 174 -14.21 2.44 -2.31
CA HIS A 174 -14.34 3.63 -3.15
C HIS A 174 -13.56 4.81 -2.55
N LYS A 175 -13.57 4.96 -1.22
CA LYS A 175 -12.80 5.97 -0.50
C LYS A 175 -11.31 5.84 -0.84
N GLY A 176 -10.73 4.66 -0.65
CA GLY A 176 -9.33 4.38 -0.96
C GLY A 176 -8.99 4.52 -2.44
N ALA A 177 -9.88 4.08 -3.34
CA ALA A 177 -9.74 4.29 -4.77
C ALA A 177 -9.62 5.78 -5.14
N PHE A 178 -10.51 6.64 -4.62
CA PHE A 178 -10.43 8.10 -4.83
C PHE A 178 -9.17 8.70 -4.20
N GLY A 179 -8.77 8.22 -3.02
CA GLY A 179 -7.51 8.61 -2.39
C GLY A 179 -6.30 8.33 -3.28
N ALA A 180 -6.20 7.11 -3.83
CA ALA A 180 -5.13 6.71 -4.72
C ALA A 180 -5.09 7.53 -6.03
N VAL A 181 -6.25 7.84 -6.61
CA VAL A 181 -6.33 8.74 -7.78
C VAL A 181 -5.80 10.14 -7.43
N ALA A 182 -6.16 10.68 -6.25
CA ALA A 182 -5.64 11.96 -5.81
C ALA A 182 -4.11 11.94 -5.62
N MET A 183 -3.54 10.84 -5.10
CA MET A 183 -2.08 10.65 -4.99
C MET A 183 -1.40 10.67 -6.36
N LEU A 184 -1.96 9.97 -7.34
CA LEU A 184 -1.41 9.93 -8.69
C LEU A 184 -1.47 11.31 -9.37
N LYS A 185 -2.58 12.03 -9.23
CA LYS A 185 -2.75 13.39 -9.75
C LYS A 185 -1.81 14.40 -9.07
N SER A 186 -1.70 14.33 -7.74
CA SER A 186 -0.77 15.18 -6.98
C SER A 186 0.69 14.93 -7.38
N THR A 187 1.05 13.68 -7.68
CA THR A 187 2.37 13.37 -8.24
C THR A 187 2.57 14.04 -9.60
N ALA A 188 1.58 14.02 -10.50
CA ALA A 188 1.68 14.72 -11.78
C ALA A 188 1.88 16.23 -11.61
N ASP A 189 1.09 16.85 -10.72
CA ASP A 189 1.13 18.30 -10.47
C ASP A 189 2.47 18.75 -9.88
N GLN A 190 3.13 17.91 -9.09
CA GLN A 190 4.44 18.20 -8.52
C GLN A 190 5.59 18.18 -9.54
N TYR A 191 5.38 17.55 -10.70
CA TYR A 191 6.38 17.42 -11.76
C TYR A 191 5.79 17.83 -13.12
N PRO A 192 5.39 19.11 -13.30
CA PRO A 192 4.68 19.58 -14.49
C PRO A 192 5.51 19.49 -15.79
N TYR A 193 6.83 19.38 -15.65
CA TYR A 193 7.78 19.25 -16.77
C TYR A 193 8.22 17.80 -17.02
N ALA A 194 7.73 16.83 -16.23
CA ALA A 194 8.04 15.42 -16.48
C ALA A 194 7.30 14.94 -17.74
N SER A 195 7.98 14.11 -18.54
CA SER A 195 7.33 13.54 -19.72
C SER A 195 6.27 12.51 -19.32
N VAL A 196 5.21 12.41 -20.13
CA VAL A 196 4.16 11.40 -19.98
C VAL A 196 4.76 9.99 -19.92
N SER A 197 5.82 9.73 -20.71
CA SER A 197 6.53 8.45 -20.69
C SER A 197 7.12 8.07 -19.33
N ARG A 198 7.57 9.05 -18.53
CA ARG A 198 8.05 8.82 -17.15
C ARG A 198 6.87 8.65 -16.21
N PHE A 199 5.84 9.48 -16.34
CA PHE A 199 4.64 9.41 -15.51
C PHE A 199 3.94 8.04 -15.60
N ARG A 200 3.91 7.41 -16.78
CA ARG A 200 3.38 6.05 -16.99
C ARG A 200 4.07 4.97 -16.17
N LYS A 201 5.32 5.19 -15.73
CA LYS A 201 6.08 4.24 -14.91
C LYS A 201 5.77 4.39 -13.43
N ILE A 202 5.17 5.50 -13.03
CA ILE A 202 4.79 5.75 -11.63
C ILE A 202 3.56 4.89 -11.31
N LYS A 203 3.66 4.18 -10.19
CA LYS A 203 2.56 3.44 -9.59
C LYS A 203 2.29 4.00 -8.20
N VAL A 204 1.02 4.12 -7.86
CA VAL A 204 0.57 4.27 -6.48
C VAL A 204 -0.18 3.01 -6.10
N PHE A 205 -0.07 2.61 -4.84
CA PHE A 205 -0.65 1.39 -4.34
C PHE A 205 -1.80 1.71 -3.39
N PHE A 206 -2.87 0.91 -3.48
CA PHE A 206 -3.97 0.94 -2.54
C PHE A 206 -4.14 -0.44 -1.94
N VAL A 207 -3.97 -0.52 -0.63
CA VAL A 207 -4.21 -1.72 0.16
C VAL A 207 -5.56 -1.58 0.85
N HIS A 208 -6.40 -2.59 0.69
CA HIS A 208 -7.71 -2.66 1.31
C HIS A 208 -7.87 -3.95 2.10
N ALA A 209 -7.92 -3.83 3.44
CA ALA A 209 -8.24 -4.94 4.31
C ALA A 209 -9.77 -5.04 4.49
N ALA A 210 -10.37 -6.09 3.95
CA ALA A 210 -11.82 -6.23 3.90
C ALA A 210 -12.26 -7.67 4.18
N GLY A 211 -13.14 -7.83 5.18
CA GLY A 211 -13.56 -9.14 5.64
C GLY A 211 -12.36 -9.97 6.08
N ASN A 212 -12.14 -11.11 5.43
CA ASN A 212 -11.01 -11.99 5.72
C ASN A 212 -9.91 -11.93 4.64
N LYS A 213 -9.84 -10.84 3.88
CA LYS A 213 -8.92 -10.69 2.76
C LYS A 213 -8.17 -9.36 2.83
N LEU A 214 -6.96 -9.40 2.29
CA LEU A 214 -6.17 -8.22 2.00
C LEU A 214 -6.08 -8.07 0.48
N HIS A 215 -6.49 -6.92 -0.05
CA HIS A 215 -6.43 -6.63 -1.46
C HIS A 215 -5.35 -5.58 -1.74
N LEU A 216 -4.44 -5.86 -2.67
CA LEU A 216 -3.45 -4.90 -3.15
C LEU A 216 -3.79 -4.48 -4.58
N TRP A 217 -3.93 -3.18 -4.78
CA TRP A 217 -4.25 -2.54 -6.04
C TRP A 217 -3.08 -1.67 -6.45
N SER A 218 -2.75 -1.66 -7.74
CA SER A 218 -1.75 -0.74 -8.29
C SER A 218 -2.39 0.15 -9.34
N LEU A 219 -2.30 1.47 -9.15
CA LEU A 219 -2.83 2.46 -10.08
C LEU A 219 -1.65 3.12 -10.81
N SER A 220 -1.77 3.23 -12.13
CA SER A 220 -0.79 3.91 -12.98
C SER A 220 -1.49 4.61 -14.12
N PHE A 221 -0.86 5.64 -14.67
CA PHE A 221 -1.38 6.30 -15.85
C PHE A 221 -1.16 5.43 -17.09
N LYS A 222 -2.22 5.26 -17.89
CA LYS A 222 -2.17 4.63 -19.21
C LYS A 222 -2.64 5.65 -20.25
N ASN A 223 -1.94 5.69 -21.38
CA ASN A 223 -2.43 6.41 -22.55
C ASN A 223 -3.46 5.53 -23.25
N ASP A 224 -4.49 6.18 -23.78
CA ASP A 224 -5.54 5.63 -24.62
C ASP A 224 -6.62 4.84 -23.86
N GLY A 225 -7.88 5.19 -24.10
CA GLY A 225 -9.07 4.69 -23.41
C GLY A 225 -9.41 3.21 -23.68
N VAL A 226 -8.41 2.36 -23.77
CA VAL A 226 -8.55 0.90 -23.85
C VAL A 226 -8.09 0.32 -22.52
N TYR A 227 -9.07 -0.09 -21.72
CA TYR A 227 -8.92 -0.70 -20.41
C TYR A 227 -9.24 -2.19 -20.56
N TRP A 228 -8.23 -3.05 -20.50
CA TRP A 228 -8.39 -4.51 -20.33
C TRP A 228 -8.01 -4.83 -18.90
#